data_AF-A0A2N5KFH9-F1
#
_entry.id   AF-A0A2N5KFH9-F1
#
_cell.length_a   1.000
_cell.length_b   1.000
_cell.length_c   1.000
_cell.angle_alpha   90.00
_cell.angle_beta   90.00
_cell.angle_gamma   90.00
#
_symmetry.space_group_name_H-M   'P 1'
#
loop_
_entity.id
_entity.type
_entity.pdbx_description
1 polymer ?
#
loop_
_entity_poly.entity_id
_entity_poly.type
_entity_poly.pdbx_seq_one_letter_code
_entity_poly.pdbx_strand_id
1 'polypeptide(L)'
;RLRKAAWEGRLQVRLVGTQRQVVPSEVERFLRTGGQSRPATVPSTTQGEAAMARIIAVAIPKGGTGKTTTVLNLGTALAEQGKRVLLVDSDPQASLTTALGFAAHTLEHTLYSVLKYYLTTFHSQIELAIQPTAVGVDLVPSSIRLNRAQEELSAAVQRELVLQRLLEPVSRQYDLILIDTLPYLGILVINALVAAHEVLIPM
;
A
#
# COMPACT_ATOMS: atom_id res chain seq x y z
N ARG A 1 -6.89 22.59 -19.72
CA ARG A 1 -7.14 21.48 -18.77
C ARG A 1 -5.85 20.97 -18.13
N LEU A 2 -4.84 20.54 -18.91
CA LEU A 2 -3.54 20.06 -18.39
C LEU A 2 -2.75 21.08 -17.55
N ARG A 3 -2.65 22.34 -17.97
CA ARG A 3 -1.98 23.41 -17.18
C ARG A 3 -2.61 23.60 -15.78
N LYS A 4 -3.93 23.57 -15.70
CA LYS A 4 -4.69 23.67 -14.43
C LYS A 4 -4.45 22.42 -13.56
N ALA A 5 -4.48 21.23 -14.16
CA ALA A 5 -4.18 19.98 -13.47
C ALA A 5 -2.74 19.91 -12.93
N ALA A 6 -1.74 20.40 -13.68
CA ALA A 6 -0.36 20.46 -13.23
C ALA A 6 -0.16 21.46 -12.08
N TRP A 7 -0.87 22.60 -12.12
CA TRP A 7 -0.86 23.59 -11.03
C TRP A 7 -1.52 23.07 -9.75
N GLU A 8 -2.58 22.27 -9.89
CA GLU A 8 -3.31 21.62 -8.79
C GLU A 8 -2.64 20.32 -8.30
N GLY A 9 -1.43 19.99 -8.76
CA GLY A 9 -0.68 18.80 -8.36
C GLY A 9 -1.21 17.47 -8.94
N ARG A 10 -2.22 17.49 -9.82
CA ARG A 10 -2.88 16.32 -10.43
C ARG A 10 -2.07 15.62 -11.52
N LEU A 11 -0.84 16.07 -11.73
CA LEU A 11 0.11 15.56 -12.71
C LEU A 11 1.50 15.64 -12.08
N GLN A 12 2.29 14.57 -12.16
CA GLN A 12 3.69 14.66 -11.77
C GLN A 12 4.47 15.54 -12.75
N VAL A 13 5.29 16.42 -12.19
CA VAL A 13 6.14 17.35 -12.93
C VAL A 13 7.60 17.13 -12.56
N ARG A 14 8.48 17.20 -13.54
CA ARG A 14 9.93 17.24 -13.35
C ARG A 14 10.44 18.67 -13.50
N LEU A 15 11.41 19.05 -12.67
CA LEU A 15 12.14 20.31 -12.83
C LEU A 15 13.22 20.16 -13.92
N VAL A 16 13.19 21.09 -14.88
CA VAL A 16 14.22 21.26 -15.92
C VAL A 16 14.71 22.69 -15.83
N GLY A 17 15.85 22.90 -15.16
CA GLY A 17 16.29 24.22 -14.74
C GLY A 17 15.31 24.83 -13.73
N THR A 18 14.78 26.02 -14.05
CA THR A 18 13.74 26.71 -13.25
C THR A 18 12.32 26.41 -13.73
N GLN A 19 12.14 25.62 -14.78
CA GLN A 19 10.83 25.32 -15.36
C GLN A 19 10.30 23.97 -14.88
N ARG A 20 8.98 23.91 -14.68
CA ARG A 20 8.26 22.66 -14.36
C ARG A 20 7.70 22.07 -15.65
N GLN A 21 8.09 20.84 -15.97
CA GLN A 21 7.63 20.12 -17.15
C GLN A 21 6.83 18.89 -16.72
N VAL A 22 5.62 18.73 -17.28
CA VAL A 22 4.81 17.52 -17.06
C VAL A 22 5.43 16.36 -17.84
N VAL A 23 5.57 15.20 -17.20
CA VAL A 23 6.15 14.01 -17.84
C VAL A 23 5.16 13.47 -18.90
N PRO A 24 5.61 13.08 -20.11
CA PRO A 24 4.71 12.60 -21.16
C PRO A 24 3.80 11.44 -20.75
N SER A 25 4.31 10.48 -19.98
CA SER A 25 3.54 9.36 -19.44
C SER A 25 2.37 9.79 -18.54
N GLU A 26 2.55 10.88 -17.79
CA GLU A 26 1.51 11.45 -16.93
C GLU A 26 0.42 12.17 -17.74
N VAL A 27 0.80 12.79 -18.86
CA VAL A 27 -0.18 13.37 -19.80
C VAL A 27 -1.05 12.28 -20.40
N GLU A 28 -0.45 11.18 -20.86
CA GLU A 28 -1.21 10.04 -21.41
C GLU A 28 -2.15 9.44 -20.36
N ARG A 29 -1.65 9.21 -19.14
CA ARG A 29 -2.45 8.68 -18.02
C ARG A 29 -3.63 9.59 -17.68
N PHE A 30 -3.41 10.91 -17.60
CA PHE A 30 -4.45 11.88 -17.27
C PHE A 30 -5.53 11.98 -18.34
N LEU A 31 -5.15 11.87 -19.61
CA LEU A 31 -6.11 11.86 -20.72
C LEU A 31 -6.94 10.57 -20.74
N ARG A 32 -6.33 9.41 -20.45
CA ARG A 32 -7.05 8.11 -20.35
C ARG A 32 -8.05 8.06 -19.20
N THR A 33 -7.77 8.75 -18.09
CA THR A 33 -8.61 8.76 -16.87
C THR A 33 -9.66 9.87 -16.86
N GLY A 34 -9.90 10.55 -17.99
CA GLY A 34 -10.89 11.63 -18.09
C GLY A 34 -10.58 12.85 -17.22
N GLY A 35 -9.32 13.01 -16.78
CA GLY A 35 -8.90 14.12 -15.91
C GLY A 35 -9.33 14.02 -14.45
N GLN A 36 -9.77 12.83 -14.00
CA GLN A 36 -10.12 12.53 -12.59
C GLN A 36 -8.94 12.05 -11.75
N SER A 37 -7.71 12.45 -12.07
CA SER A 37 -6.54 12.14 -11.23
C SER A 37 -6.52 13.05 -9.99
N ARG A 38 -6.48 12.49 -8.77
CA ARG A 38 -6.17 13.27 -7.55
C ARG A 38 -4.78 13.91 -7.69
N PRO A 39 -4.51 15.01 -6.98
CA PRO A 39 -3.16 15.51 -6.84
C PRO A 39 -2.25 14.36 -6.42
N ALA A 40 -1.18 14.10 -7.16
CA ALA A 40 -0.03 13.42 -6.57
C ALA A 40 0.27 14.27 -5.33
N THR A 41 0.15 13.68 -4.15
CA THR A 41 0.39 14.36 -2.88
C THR A 41 1.84 14.84 -2.90
N VAL A 42 2.05 16.07 -3.36
CA VAL A 42 3.26 16.83 -3.11
C VAL A 42 3.27 17.00 -1.60
N PRO A 43 4.28 16.50 -0.87
CA PRO A 43 4.29 16.56 0.58
C PRO A 43 4.16 18.02 1.02
N SER A 44 3.05 18.36 1.67
CA SER A 44 2.91 19.62 2.36
C SER A 44 3.89 19.57 3.53
N THR A 45 4.96 20.35 3.44
CA THR A 45 5.89 20.64 4.53
C THR A 45 5.15 21.43 5.59
N THR A 46 4.36 20.75 6.42
CA THR A 46 3.99 21.25 7.73
C THR A 46 5.05 20.72 8.68
N GLN A 47 5.91 21.62 9.14
CA GLN A 47 6.98 21.35 10.10
C GLN A 47 6.38 20.92 11.44
N GLY A 48 6.11 19.64 11.56
CA GLY A 48 6.17 18.84 12.79
C GLY A 48 6.79 17.52 12.37
N GLU A 49 7.69 16.95 13.17
CA GLU A 49 8.21 15.61 12.87
C GLU A 49 7.00 14.68 12.67
N ALA A 50 6.77 14.23 11.43
CA ALA A 50 5.66 13.36 11.13
C ALA A 50 5.84 12.08 11.96
N ALA A 51 4.99 11.90 12.97
CA ALA A 51 4.98 10.71 13.78
C ALA A 51 4.82 9.47 12.89
N MET A 52 5.49 8.38 13.24
CA MET A 52 5.36 7.10 12.55
C MET A 52 3.89 6.67 12.54
N ALA A 53 3.42 6.13 11.42
CA ALA A 53 2.06 5.59 11.33
C ALA A 53 1.78 4.58 12.46
N ARG A 54 0.54 4.57 12.94
CA ARG A 54 0.04 3.42 13.68
C ARG A 54 -0.13 2.26 12.70
N ILE A 55 0.42 1.09 13.00
CA ILE A 55 0.33 -0.10 12.14
C ILE A 55 -0.52 -1.13 12.88
N ILE A 56 -1.63 -1.53 12.27
CA ILE A 56 -2.58 -2.48 12.86
C ILE A 56 -2.71 -3.69 11.95
N ALA A 57 -2.40 -4.88 12.47
CA ALA A 57 -2.72 -6.13 11.78
C ALA A 57 -4.13 -6.58 12.14
N VAL A 58 -4.96 -6.86 11.13
CA VAL A 58 -6.29 -7.46 11.34
C VAL A 58 -6.14 -8.96 11.15
N ALA A 59 -6.09 -9.70 12.27
CA ALA A 59 -5.69 -11.10 12.27
C ALA A 59 -6.61 -11.98 13.11
N ILE A 60 -7.06 -13.09 12.51
CA ILE A 60 -7.76 -14.19 13.17
C ILE A 60 -7.58 -15.45 12.32
N PRO A 61 -7.12 -16.57 12.89
CA PRO A 61 -6.78 -17.81 12.18
C PRO A 61 -8.04 -18.63 11.84
N LYS A 62 -9.05 -17.95 11.28
CA LYS A 62 -10.30 -18.53 10.80
C LYS A 62 -10.77 -17.77 9.56
N GLY A 63 -11.27 -18.50 8.56
CA GLY A 63 -11.85 -17.91 7.35
C GLY A 63 -13.25 -17.32 7.61
N GLY A 64 -13.65 -16.32 6.81
CA GLY A 64 -15.01 -15.77 6.85
C GLY A 64 -15.35 -14.95 8.10
N THR A 65 -14.36 -14.44 8.83
CA THR A 65 -14.53 -13.68 10.09
C THR A 65 -14.59 -12.17 9.89
N GLY A 66 -14.78 -11.71 8.65
CA GLY A 66 -14.87 -10.28 8.35
C GLY A 66 -13.55 -9.49 8.31
N LYS A 67 -12.36 -10.12 8.37
CA LYS A 67 -11.05 -9.39 8.33
C LYS A 67 -10.95 -8.36 7.20
N THR A 68 -11.04 -8.82 5.95
CA THR A 68 -11.00 -7.97 4.76
C THR A 68 -12.08 -6.88 4.79
N THR A 69 -13.30 -7.25 5.20
CA THR A 69 -14.41 -6.31 5.35
C THR A 69 -14.10 -5.23 6.39
N THR A 70 -13.52 -5.61 7.53
CA THR A 70 -13.10 -4.68 8.58
C THR A 70 -11.99 -3.77 8.09
N VAL A 71 -10.94 -4.31 7.45
CA VAL A 71 -9.83 -3.51 6.90
C VAL A 71 -10.34 -2.49 5.90
N LEU A 72 -11.18 -2.92 4.96
CA LEU A 72 -11.76 -2.04 3.94
C LEU A 72 -12.58 -0.92 4.58
N ASN A 73 -13.61 -1.27 5.36
CA ASN A 73 -14.56 -0.28 5.89
C ASN A 73 -13.91 0.65 6.94
N LEU A 74 -13.05 0.12 7.82
CA LEU A 74 -12.33 0.94 8.79
C LEU A 74 -11.37 1.89 8.08
N GLY A 75 -10.65 1.38 7.07
CA GLY A 75 -9.71 2.17 6.28
C GLY A 75 -10.40 3.33 5.57
N THR A 76 -11.50 3.05 4.85
CA THR A 76 -12.25 4.08 4.12
C THR A 76 -12.91 5.09 5.05
N ALA A 77 -13.51 4.64 6.17
CA ALA A 77 -14.13 5.54 7.14
C ALA A 77 -13.10 6.51 7.76
N LEU A 78 -11.89 6.04 8.04
CA LEU A 78 -10.82 6.90 8.56
C LEU A 78 -10.26 7.84 7.50
N ALA A 79 -10.18 7.40 6.24
CA ALA A 79 -9.81 8.27 5.13
C ALA A 79 -10.85 9.38 4.90
N GLU A 80 -12.15 9.09 5.04
CA GLU A 80 -13.22 10.09 5.00
C GLU A 80 -13.12 11.13 6.12
N GLN A 81 -12.54 10.75 7.27
CA GLN A 81 -12.20 11.67 8.36
C GLN A 81 -10.88 12.44 8.14
N GLY A 82 -10.30 12.36 6.95
CA GLY A 82 -9.09 13.08 6.57
C GLY A 82 -7.78 12.41 6.99
N LYS A 83 -7.80 11.15 7.46
CA LYS A 83 -6.57 10.41 7.76
C LYS A 83 -5.91 9.90 6.48
N ARG A 84 -4.58 9.93 6.46
CA ARG A 84 -3.77 9.28 5.41
C ARG A 84 -3.68 7.79 5.76
N VAL A 85 -4.36 6.95 4.99
CA VAL A 85 -4.47 5.51 5.27
C VAL A 85 -3.85 4.68 4.17
N LEU A 86 -2.95 3.77 4.55
CA LEU A 86 -2.45 2.71 3.68
C LEU A 86 -3.07 1.37 4.09
N LEU A 87 -3.61 0.65 3.12
CA LEU A 87 -4.03 -0.73 3.29
C LEU A 87 -2.98 -1.65 2.68
N VAL A 88 -2.64 -2.74 3.36
CA VAL A 88 -1.72 -3.76 2.87
C VAL A 88 -2.48 -5.07 2.78
N ASP A 89 -2.69 -5.55 1.56
CA ASP A 89 -3.25 -6.88 1.32
C ASP A 89 -2.12 -7.91 1.42
N SER A 90 -2.13 -8.72 2.49
CA SER A 90 -1.17 -9.80 2.71
C SER A 90 -1.82 -11.19 2.61
N ASP A 91 -2.97 -11.30 1.92
CA ASP A 91 -3.60 -12.58 1.61
C ASP A 91 -3.35 -12.95 0.13
N PRO A 92 -2.77 -14.12 -0.21
CA PRO A 92 -2.63 -14.57 -1.59
C PRO A 92 -3.96 -14.62 -2.38
N GLN A 93 -5.12 -14.70 -1.71
CA GLN A 93 -6.44 -14.62 -2.34
C GLN A 93 -6.78 -13.22 -2.87
N ALA A 94 -6.05 -12.19 -2.44
CA ALA A 94 -6.19 -10.82 -2.91
C ALA A 94 -7.64 -10.28 -2.83
N SER A 95 -8.35 -10.66 -1.76
CA SER A 95 -9.76 -10.29 -1.58
C SER A 95 -9.92 -8.79 -1.36
N LEU A 96 -9.04 -8.16 -0.57
CA LEU A 96 -9.02 -6.72 -0.37
C LEU A 96 -8.69 -5.98 -1.67
N THR A 97 -7.66 -6.44 -2.37
CA THR A 97 -7.23 -5.89 -3.67
C THR A 97 -8.38 -5.88 -4.67
N THR A 98 -9.09 -7.00 -4.79
CA THR A 98 -10.22 -7.15 -5.70
C THR A 98 -11.42 -6.29 -5.26
N ALA A 99 -11.71 -6.22 -3.96
CA ALA A 99 -12.78 -5.39 -3.42
C ALA A 99 -12.58 -3.90 -3.70
N LEU A 100 -11.33 -3.46 -3.83
CA LEU A 100 -10.95 -2.08 -4.20
C LEU A 100 -10.90 -1.84 -5.72
N GLY A 101 -11.31 -2.83 -6.54
CA GLY A 101 -11.47 -2.69 -7.98
C GLY A 101 -10.23 -3.01 -8.81
N PHE A 102 -9.18 -3.58 -8.22
CA PHE A 102 -7.98 -3.99 -8.94
C PHE A 102 -8.05 -5.44 -9.40
N ALA A 103 -7.67 -5.70 -10.65
CA ALA A 103 -7.48 -7.05 -11.16
C ALA A 103 -6.10 -7.58 -10.72
N ALA A 104 -6.02 -8.25 -9.58
CA ALA A 104 -4.76 -8.70 -8.96
C ALA A 104 -3.77 -9.43 -9.90
N HIS A 105 -4.29 -10.18 -10.88
CA HIS A 105 -3.47 -10.95 -11.83
C HIS A 105 -2.81 -10.09 -12.92
N THR A 106 -3.30 -8.87 -13.17
CA THR A 106 -2.74 -7.95 -14.18
C THR A 106 -1.72 -6.98 -13.59
N LEU A 107 -1.63 -6.89 -12.25
CA LEU A 107 -0.71 -5.99 -11.57
C LEU A 107 0.73 -6.48 -11.69
N GLU A 108 1.61 -5.58 -12.15
CA GLU A 108 3.05 -5.81 -12.20
C GLU A 108 3.68 -5.72 -10.81
N HIS A 109 3.34 -4.67 -10.06
CA HIS A 109 3.83 -4.44 -8.71
C HIS A 109 2.77 -4.82 -7.67
N THR A 110 3.13 -5.73 -6.77
CA THR A 110 2.31 -6.25 -5.67
C THR A 110 3.18 -6.47 -4.44
N LEU A 111 2.60 -6.83 -3.30
CA LEU A 111 3.35 -7.19 -2.10
C LEU A 111 4.40 -8.28 -2.39
N TYR A 112 4.05 -9.28 -3.23
CA TYR A 112 5.00 -10.32 -3.65
C TYR A 112 6.22 -9.75 -4.39
N SER A 113 6.03 -8.84 -5.34
CA SER A 113 7.16 -8.35 -6.14
C SER A 113 8.14 -7.55 -5.29
N VAL A 114 7.63 -6.73 -4.35
CA VAL A 114 8.49 -5.94 -3.45
C VAL A 114 9.15 -6.82 -2.39
N LEU A 115 8.46 -7.85 -1.88
CA LEU A 115 9.06 -8.88 -1.03
C LEU A 115 10.22 -9.58 -1.73
N LYS A 116 9.99 -10.09 -2.95
CA LYS A 116 11.00 -10.79 -3.72
C LYS A 116 12.22 -9.91 -4.01
N TYR A 117 11.99 -8.66 -4.38
CA TYR A 117 13.06 -7.69 -4.59
C TYR A 117 13.86 -7.45 -3.31
N TYR A 118 13.19 -7.28 -2.17
CA TYR A 118 13.85 -7.11 -0.88
C TYR A 118 14.66 -8.33 -0.47
N LEU A 119 14.12 -9.55 -0.64
CA LEU A 119 14.84 -10.79 -0.31
C LEU A 119 16.12 -10.98 -1.14
N THR A 120 16.21 -10.34 -2.31
CA THR A 120 17.38 -10.40 -3.18
C THR A 120 18.38 -9.26 -2.92
N THR A 121 17.88 -8.06 -2.63
CA THR A 121 18.69 -6.82 -2.64
C THR A 121 18.85 -6.18 -1.26
N PHE A 122 18.03 -6.57 -0.29
CA PHE A 122 17.87 -5.92 1.02
C PHE A 122 17.45 -4.44 0.96
N HIS A 123 16.90 -3.99 -0.17
CA HIS A 123 16.36 -2.65 -0.35
C HIS A 123 14.84 -2.70 -0.52
N SER A 124 14.12 -1.87 0.23
CA SER A 124 12.67 -1.72 0.04
C SER A 124 12.38 -0.87 -1.20
N GLN A 125 11.38 -1.28 -1.97
CA GLN A 125 10.79 -0.52 -3.08
C GLN A 125 9.26 -0.54 -2.96
N ILE A 126 8.74 -0.53 -1.73
CA ILE A 126 7.31 -0.69 -1.48
C ILE A 126 6.48 0.40 -2.17
N GLU A 127 7.04 1.59 -2.37
CA GLU A 127 6.44 2.73 -3.04
C GLU A 127 5.98 2.40 -4.47
N LEU A 128 6.68 1.49 -5.16
CA LEU A 128 6.31 1.06 -6.52
C LEU A 128 5.02 0.23 -6.54
N ALA A 129 4.69 -0.43 -5.43
CA ALA A 129 3.47 -1.23 -5.31
C ALA A 129 2.27 -0.41 -4.83
N ILE A 130 2.46 0.80 -4.28
CA ILE A 130 1.38 1.60 -3.72
C ILE A 130 0.46 2.10 -4.85
N GLN A 131 -0.82 1.76 -4.75
CA GLN A 131 -1.88 2.16 -5.68
C GLN A 131 -2.90 3.07 -4.97
N PRO A 132 -3.15 4.29 -5.46
CA PRO A 132 -4.24 5.11 -4.95
C PRO A 132 -5.59 4.52 -5.36
N THR A 133 -6.59 4.63 -4.49
CA THR A 133 -7.94 4.10 -4.74
C THR A 133 -8.99 5.22 -4.86
N ALA A 134 -10.14 4.90 -5.46
CA ALA A 134 -11.25 5.85 -5.60
C ALA A 134 -11.89 6.25 -4.24
N VAL A 135 -11.71 5.42 -3.20
CA VAL A 135 -12.31 5.60 -1.87
C VAL A 135 -11.36 6.26 -0.86
N GLY A 136 -10.27 6.87 -1.35
CA GLY A 136 -9.42 7.77 -0.57
C GLY A 136 -8.35 7.11 0.30
N VAL A 137 -8.27 5.77 0.30
CA VAL A 137 -7.13 5.01 0.85
C VAL A 137 -6.11 4.72 -0.25
N ASP A 138 -4.86 4.48 0.15
CA ASP A 138 -3.87 3.83 -0.70
C ASP A 138 -3.82 2.33 -0.41
N LEU A 139 -3.36 1.54 -1.37
CA LEU A 139 -3.29 0.08 -1.30
C LEU A 139 -1.92 -0.44 -1.73
N VAL A 140 -1.30 -1.31 -0.92
CA VAL A 140 -0.31 -2.29 -1.39
C VAL A 140 -1.08 -3.57 -1.76
N PRO A 141 -1.23 -3.89 -3.06
CA PRO A 141 -2.07 -4.98 -3.51
C PRO A 141 -1.38 -6.33 -3.38
N SER A 142 -2.16 -7.39 -3.27
CA SER A 142 -1.69 -8.78 -3.26
C SER A 142 -1.93 -9.47 -4.61
N SER A 143 -1.37 -10.67 -4.75
CA SER A 143 -1.71 -11.61 -5.82
C SER A 143 -1.43 -13.05 -5.38
N ILE A 144 -1.96 -14.02 -6.11
CA ILE A 144 -1.74 -15.47 -5.87
C ILE A 144 -0.25 -15.86 -5.80
N ARG A 145 0.64 -15.05 -6.40
CA ARG A 145 2.09 -15.24 -6.36
C ARG A 145 2.66 -15.11 -4.96
N LEU A 146 1.94 -14.49 -4.01
CA LEU A 146 2.35 -14.39 -2.62
C LEU A 146 2.50 -15.77 -1.94
N ASN A 147 1.86 -16.83 -2.47
CA ASN A 147 2.13 -18.21 -2.07
C ASN A 147 3.61 -18.60 -2.24
N ARG A 148 4.28 -18.10 -3.29
CA ARG A 148 5.73 -18.33 -3.49
C ARG A 148 6.55 -17.56 -2.46
N ALA A 149 6.13 -16.34 -2.11
CA ALA A 149 6.78 -15.54 -1.08
C ALA A 149 6.85 -16.29 0.26
N GLN A 150 5.80 -17.03 0.59
CA GLN A 150 5.76 -17.82 1.82
C GLN A 150 6.83 -18.94 1.85
N GLU A 151 7.07 -19.60 0.72
CA GLU A 151 8.15 -20.58 0.58
C GLU A 151 9.52 -19.89 0.65
N GLU A 152 9.71 -18.78 -0.08
CA GLU A 152 10.95 -18.00 -0.11
C GLU A 152 11.33 -17.43 1.26
N LEU A 153 10.35 -16.86 1.98
CA LEU A 153 10.53 -16.36 3.35
C LEU A 153 10.95 -17.46 4.31
N SER A 154 10.49 -18.70 4.12
CA SER A 154 10.83 -19.80 5.02
C SER A 154 12.34 -20.11 5.03
N ALA A 155 13.07 -19.78 3.97
CA ALA A 155 14.53 -19.96 3.87
C ALA A 155 15.33 -18.68 4.20
N ALA A 156 14.67 -17.53 4.36
CA ALA A 156 15.33 -16.24 4.52
C ALA A 156 15.80 -15.99 5.98
N VAL A 157 16.89 -15.23 6.10
CA VAL A 157 17.38 -14.71 7.39
C VAL A 157 16.49 -13.56 7.84
N GLN A 158 16.13 -13.50 9.12
CA GLN A 158 15.23 -12.48 9.69
C GLN A 158 13.90 -12.37 8.91
N ARG A 159 13.43 -13.51 8.40
CA ARG A 159 12.20 -13.63 7.59
C ARG A 159 10.96 -13.05 8.24
N GLU A 160 10.92 -12.98 9.57
CA GLU A 160 9.81 -12.42 10.35
C GLU A 160 9.78 -10.89 10.29
N LEU A 161 10.92 -10.24 10.04
CA LEU A 161 11.06 -8.77 10.01
C LEU A 161 10.81 -8.16 8.63
N VAL A 162 10.63 -8.99 7.59
CA VAL A 162 10.69 -8.51 6.20
C VAL A 162 9.62 -7.46 5.92
N LEU A 163 8.36 -7.70 6.31
CA LEU A 163 7.30 -6.73 6.09
C LEU A 163 7.51 -5.43 6.89
N GLN A 164 8.06 -5.52 8.10
CA GLN A 164 8.43 -4.35 8.90
C GLN A 164 9.46 -3.49 8.15
N ARG A 165 10.51 -4.11 7.59
CA ARG A 165 11.55 -3.44 6.80
C ARG A 165 11.02 -2.86 5.50
N LEU A 166 10.08 -3.53 4.87
CA LEU A 166 9.42 -3.01 3.67
C LEU A 166 8.64 -1.73 3.96
N LEU A 167 7.91 -1.66 5.09
CA LEU A 167 7.04 -0.53 5.43
C LEU A 167 7.79 0.68 6.03
N GLU A 168 9.00 0.48 6.54
CA GLU A 168 9.82 1.51 7.19
C GLU A 168 9.93 2.83 6.37
N PRO A 169 10.23 2.82 5.06
CA PRO A 169 10.39 4.06 4.27
C PRO A 169 9.10 4.87 4.08
N VAL A 170 7.94 4.21 4.13
CA VAL A 170 6.62 4.84 3.88
C VAL A 170 5.84 5.13 5.15
N SER A 171 6.27 4.60 6.28
CA SER A 171 5.59 4.71 7.58
C SER A 171 5.25 6.14 8.01
N ARG A 172 6.08 7.15 7.69
CA ARG A 172 5.82 8.57 8.05
C ARG A 172 4.87 9.29 7.09
N GLN A 173 4.53 8.65 5.97
CA GLN A 173 3.66 9.22 4.94
C GLN A 173 2.18 9.01 5.28
N TYR A 174 1.90 8.09 6.21
CA TYR A 174 0.55 7.71 6.63
C TYR A 174 0.32 7.99 8.11
N ASP A 175 -0.93 8.20 8.48
CA ASP A 175 -1.35 8.24 9.89
C ASP A 175 -1.65 6.82 10.39
N LEU A 176 -2.11 5.95 9.48
CA LEU A 176 -2.51 4.57 9.77
C LEU A 176 -2.11 3.63 8.62
N ILE A 177 -1.61 2.45 8.98
CA ILE A 177 -1.43 1.31 8.08
C ILE A 177 -2.27 0.15 8.62
N LEU A 178 -3.18 -0.38 7.81
CA LEU A 178 -3.96 -1.59 8.13
C LEU A 178 -3.46 -2.77 7.29
N ILE A 179 -3.11 -3.87 7.93
CA ILE A 179 -2.64 -5.08 7.25
C ILE A 179 -3.76 -6.13 7.29
N ASP A 180 -4.28 -6.49 6.11
CA ASP A 180 -5.22 -7.60 5.94
C ASP A 180 -4.46 -8.92 5.83
N THR A 181 -4.86 -9.91 6.62
CA THR A 181 -4.12 -11.17 6.76
C THR A 181 -4.93 -12.38 6.31
N LEU A 182 -4.21 -13.36 5.78
CA LEU A 182 -4.72 -14.68 5.43
C LEU A 182 -5.27 -15.47 6.64
N PRO A 183 -6.22 -16.40 6.44
CA PRO A 183 -6.99 -17.04 7.52
C PRO A 183 -6.29 -18.20 8.23
N TYR A 184 -4.97 -18.36 8.10
CA TYR A 184 -4.19 -19.39 8.79
C TYR A 184 -2.87 -18.82 9.32
N LEU A 185 -2.36 -19.37 10.42
CA LEU A 185 -1.11 -18.92 11.01
C LEU A 185 0.09 -19.45 10.20
N GLY A 186 0.66 -18.59 9.35
CA GLY A 186 1.86 -18.85 8.55
C GLY A 186 2.83 -17.67 8.60
N ILE A 187 3.96 -17.79 7.89
CA ILE A 187 5.03 -16.77 7.94
C ILE A 187 4.57 -15.37 7.50
N LEU A 188 3.59 -15.28 6.59
CA LEU A 188 2.98 -14.01 6.18
C LEU A 188 2.18 -13.35 7.31
N VAL A 189 1.41 -14.14 8.09
CA VAL A 189 0.75 -13.62 9.31
C VAL A 189 1.79 -13.19 10.33
N ILE A 190 2.85 -13.98 10.54
CA ILE A 190 3.92 -13.63 11.47
C ILE A 190 4.56 -12.29 11.07
N ASN A 191 4.84 -12.09 9.79
CA ASN A 191 5.34 -10.81 9.25
C ASN A 191 4.38 -9.65 9.56
N ALA A 192 3.07 -9.85 9.34
CA ALA A 192 2.07 -8.84 9.66
C ALA A 192 2.05 -8.50 11.16
N LEU A 193 2.10 -9.51 12.03
CA LEU A 193 2.10 -9.34 13.48
C LEU A 193 3.38 -8.64 13.99
N VAL A 194 4.53 -8.97 13.41
CA VAL A 194 5.82 -8.36 13.76
C VAL A 194 5.93 -6.92 13.25
N ALA A 195 5.34 -6.62 12.09
CA ALA A 195 5.28 -5.26 11.56
C ALA A 195 4.27 -4.36 12.31
N ALA A 196 3.26 -4.95 12.95
CA ALA A 196 2.20 -4.20 13.59
C ALA A 196 2.56 -3.71 15.01
N HIS A 197 2.04 -2.55 15.36
CA HIS A 197 2.05 -2.01 16.73
C HIS A 197 0.85 -2.52 17.54
N GLU A 198 -0.26 -2.79 16.87
CA GLU A 198 -1.53 -3.23 17.47
C GLU A 198 -2.11 -4.37 16.63
N VAL A 199 -2.90 -5.25 17.27
CA VAL A 199 -3.63 -6.32 16.58
C VAL A 199 -5.11 -6.15 16.83
N LEU A 200 -5.90 -6.15 15.76
CA LEU A 200 -7.35 -6.13 15.80
C LEU A 200 -7.90 -7.51 15.44
N ILE A 201 -8.70 -8.07 16.34
CA ILE A 201 -9.34 -9.39 16.18
C ILE A 201 -10.84 -9.15 15.99
N PRO A 202 -11.37 -9.26 14.76
CA PRO A 202 -12.82 -9.16 14.55
C PRO A 202 -13.50 -10.44 15.07
N MET A 203 -14.52 -10.24 15.91
CA MET A 203 -15.28 -11.31 16.59
C MET A 203 -16.63 -11.55 15.92
#